data_AF-A0A4Q9DN66-F1
#
_entry.id   AF-A0A4Q9DN66-F1
#
_cell.length_a   1.000
_cell.length_b   1.000
_cell.length_c   1.000
_cell.angle_alpha   90.00
_cell.angle_beta   90.00
_cell.angle_gamma   90.00
#
_symmetry.space_group_name_H-M   'P 1'
#
loop_
_entity.id
_entity.type
_entity.pdbx_description
1 polymer ?
#
loop_
_entity_poly.entity_id
_entity_poly.type
_entity_poly.pdbx_seq_one_letter_code
_entity_poly.pdbx_strand_id
1 'polypeptide(L)'
;MYALIARSPLVQARKDRESGFCRSFRPFIACVSIAFFVRGAAGNGCRIRMHGKTILRLRFRPNYEWRESPMITGITHYGAKVKDLDRTIQFYRDILEFEEAFRLYDDEGALRIVYFHIGRNHFVEFFPGGIEDYEYIPTGAGTNHLCYEVDDAYAAAERIKAKGYPLHKDVEKGRSGCLQFWLLDPEGNRIELMQLLPDSMQAKALQAIQEKYNGQTGV
;
A
#
# COMPACT_ATOMS: atom_id res chain seq x y z
N MET A 1 -33.24 7.61 32.26
CA MET A 1 -32.63 7.20 33.55
C MET A 1 -32.13 5.77 33.40
N TYR A 2 -30.84 5.57 33.69
CA TYR A 2 -30.10 4.33 33.97
C TYR A 2 -30.54 3.00 33.32
N ALA A 3 -29.65 2.45 32.48
CA ALA A 3 -29.51 1.01 32.32
C ALA A 3 -28.50 0.49 33.36
N LEU A 4 -28.84 -0.63 33.99
CA LEU A 4 -27.91 -1.47 34.75
C LEU A 4 -28.48 -2.89 34.69
N ILE A 5 -27.76 -3.81 34.05
CA ILE A 5 -27.17 -5.00 34.69
C ILE A 5 -26.61 -5.92 33.59
N ALA A 6 -25.35 -6.28 33.82
CA ALA A 6 -24.49 -7.12 33.03
C ALA A 6 -24.97 -8.58 32.88
N ARG A 7 -24.43 -9.29 31.89
CA ARG A 7 -23.45 -10.38 32.08
C ARG A 7 -23.25 -11.15 30.76
N SER A 8 -22.01 -11.14 30.25
CA SER A 8 -21.48 -12.26 29.44
C SER A 8 -21.61 -13.55 30.25
N PRO A 9 -21.87 -14.71 29.62
CA PRO A 9 -20.75 -15.43 29.01
C PRO A 9 -21.09 -16.29 27.78
N LEU A 10 -20.04 -16.59 27.03
CA LEU A 10 -19.85 -17.85 26.30
C LEU A 10 -20.78 -18.14 25.10
N VAL A 11 -20.10 -18.37 23.99
CA VAL A 11 -20.57 -19.04 22.79
C VAL A 11 -21.43 -20.26 23.15
N GLN A 12 -22.69 -20.27 22.69
CA GLN A 12 -23.31 -21.50 22.22
C GLN A 12 -24.45 -21.19 21.25
N ALA A 13 -24.30 -21.72 20.05
CA ALA A 13 -25.29 -21.74 19.00
C ALA A 13 -26.59 -22.41 19.49
N ARG A 14 -27.74 -21.98 18.95
CA ARG A 14 -28.83 -22.90 18.56
C ARG A 14 -29.83 -22.21 17.64
N LYS A 15 -30.07 -22.90 16.54
CA LYS A 15 -31.15 -22.71 15.56
C LYS A 15 -32.42 -23.28 16.20
N ASP A 16 -33.57 -22.60 16.15
CA ASP A 16 -34.84 -23.30 16.27
C ASP A 16 -36.03 -22.54 15.64
N ARG A 17 -36.69 -23.29 14.74
CA ARG A 17 -38.09 -23.28 14.28
C ARG A 17 -38.68 -22.12 13.48
N GLU A 18 -39.13 -22.48 12.28
CA GLU A 18 -40.19 -21.82 11.52
C GLU A 18 -41.53 -21.86 12.28
N SER A 19 -42.27 -20.75 12.25
CA SER A 19 -43.72 -20.71 12.01
C SER A 19 -44.22 -19.26 12.07
N GLY A 20 -45.22 -18.93 11.23
CA GLY A 20 -46.09 -17.77 11.48
C GLY A 20 -46.16 -16.74 10.35
N PHE A 21 -47.12 -16.92 9.47
CA PHE A 21 -47.64 -15.94 8.53
C PHE A 21 -48.38 -14.80 9.27
N CYS A 22 -48.08 -13.53 9.00
CA CYS A 22 -49.04 -12.43 9.15
C CYS A 22 -48.69 -11.20 8.29
N ARG A 23 -49.72 -10.52 7.78
CA ARG A 23 -49.72 -9.55 6.68
C ARG A 23 -49.48 -8.09 7.13
N SER A 24 -48.88 -7.33 6.20
CA SER A 24 -49.13 -5.90 5.87
C SER A 24 -48.45 -4.77 6.67
N PHE A 25 -48.19 -3.68 5.91
CA PHE A 25 -47.73 -2.32 6.23
C PHE A 25 -46.20 -2.00 6.20
N ARG A 26 -45.89 -0.97 5.38
CA ARG A 26 -44.62 -0.24 5.17
C ARG A 26 -44.96 1.26 5.23
N PRO A 27 -43.99 2.21 5.27
CA PRO A 27 -42.65 2.20 5.89
C PRO A 27 -42.38 3.50 6.69
N PHE A 28 -41.35 3.56 7.56
CA PHE A 28 -40.30 4.60 7.60
C PHE A 28 -39.48 4.56 8.91
N ILE A 29 -38.18 4.92 8.76
CA ILE A 29 -37.19 5.40 9.75
C ILE A 29 -35.99 4.47 10.09
N ALA A 30 -34.83 5.15 10.03
CA ALA A 30 -33.51 4.93 10.62
C ALA A 30 -32.53 3.96 9.93
N CYS A 31 -31.60 4.56 9.19
CA CYS A 31 -30.36 3.96 8.78
C CYS A 31 -29.41 3.84 10.00
N VAL A 32 -29.35 2.66 10.61
CA VAL A 32 -28.28 2.30 11.55
C VAL A 32 -27.31 1.41 10.79
N SER A 33 -26.12 1.92 10.49
CA SER A 33 -25.02 1.08 10.00
C SER A 33 -24.44 0.34 11.21
N ILE A 34 -24.87 -0.90 11.43
CA ILE A 34 -24.25 -1.79 12.42
C ILE A 34 -23.10 -2.53 11.72
N ALA A 35 -21.90 -2.40 12.25
CA ALA A 35 -20.75 -3.20 11.84
C ALA A 35 -20.58 -4.35 12.84
N PHE A 36 -20.69 -5.59 12.36
CA PHE A 36 -20.35 -6.77 13.14
C PHE A 36 -18.95 -7.25 12.77
N PHE A 37 -18.16 -7.58 13.78
CA PHE A 37 -16.90 -8.31 13.60
C PHE A 37 -17.17 -9.77 13.97
N VAL A 38 -17.18 -10.65 12.98
CA VAL A 38 -17.28 -12.09 13.21
C VAL A 38 -15.88 -12.67 13.01
N ARG A 39 -15.31 -13.19 14.09
CA ARG A 39 -14.03 -13.91 14.08
C ARG A 39 -14.36 -15.39 13.87
N GLY A 40 -13.99 -15.95 12.72
CA GLY A 40 -14.13 -17.38 12.47
C GLY A 40 -13.09 -18.18 13.27
N ALA A 41 -13.41 -19.43 13.61
CA ALA A 41 -12.52 -20.34 14.34
C ALA A 41 -11.18 -20.64 13.62
N ALA A 42 -11.06 -20.31 12.34
CA ALA A 42 -9.84 -20.43 11.53
C ALA A 42 -9.06 -19.11 11.39
N GLY A 43 -9.33 -18.08 12.20
CA GLY A 43 -8.59 -16.81 12.18
C GLY A 43 -9.06 -15.78 11.14
N ASN A 44 -9.99 -16.15 10.27
CA ASN A 44 -10.51 -15.30 9.22
C ASN A 44 -11.44 -14.21 9.79
N GLY A 45 -11.19 -12.93 9.45
CA GLY A 45 -12.05 -11.79 9.80
C GLY A 45 -12.84 -11.27 8.59
N CYS A 46 -14.16 -11.07 8.75
CA CYS A 46 -15.02 -10.48 7.74
C CYS A 46 -15.59 -9.15 8.23
N ARG A 47 -15.52 -8.09 7.42
CA ARG A 47 -16.21 -6.81 7.68
C ARG A 47 -17.45 -6.74 6.80
N ILE A 48 -18.62 -6.91 7.41
CA ILE A 48 -19.92 -6.82 6.72
C ILE A 48 -20.45 -5.39 6.88
N ARG A 49 -20.83 -4.75 5.77
CA ARG A 49 -21.56 -3.48 5.78
C ARG A 49 -22.96 -3.73 5.21
N MET A 50 -23.98 -3.57 6.05
CA MET A 50 -25.38 -3.71 5.63
C MET A 50 -26.03 -2.33 5.48
N HIS A 51 -26.99 -2.24 4.55
CA HIS A 51 -27.92 -1.11 4.45
C HIS A 51 -29.33 -1.70 4.38
N GLY A 52 -30.09 -1.62 5.47
CA GLY A 52 -31.32 -2.40 5.61
C GLY A 52 -31.06 -3.91 5.65
N LYS A 53 -31.91 -4.71 5.00
CA LYS A 53 -31.83 -6.19 4.96
C LYS A 53 -30.99 -6.77 3.81
N THR A 54 -30.31 -5.93 3.03
CA THR A 54 -29.59 -6.38 1.83
C THR A 54 -28.07 -6.30 2.04
N ILE A 55 -27.39 -7.42 1.76
CA ILE A 55 -25.92 -7.48 1.73
C ILE A 55 -25.46 -6.79 0.43
N LEU A 56 -24.86 -5.61 0.53
CA LEU A 56 -24.43 -4.84 -0.65
C LEU A 56 -23.08 -5.28 -1.22
N ARG A 57 -22.20 -5.87 -0.40
CA ARG A 57 -20.94 -6.46 -0.88
C ARG A 57 -20.28 -7.32 0.21
N LEU A 58 -20.07 -8.60 -0.09
CA LEU A 58 -19.11 -9.42 0.63
C LEU A 58 -17.77 -9.29 -0.10
N ARG A 59 -16.80 -8.60 0.49
CA ARG A 59 -15.40 -8.73 0.06
C ARG A 59 -14.74 -9.74 0.98
N PHE A 60 -14.61 -10.97 0.48
CA PHE A 60 -13.71 -11.94 1.07
C PHE A 60 -12.27 -11.48 0.78
N ARG A 61 -11.58 -11.08 1.84
CA ARG A 61 -10.15 -11.32 2.04
C ARG A 61 -9.83 -12.81 1.97
N PRO A 62 -9.36 -13.48 0.89
CA PRO A 62 -8.83 -14.82 1.12
C PRO A 62 -7.67 -14.66 2.11
N ASN A 63 -7.76 -15.39 3.21
CA ASN A 63 -6.62 -15.62 4.06
C ASN A 63 -5.70 -16.45 3.19
N TYR A 64 -4.52 -15.90 2.92
CA TYR A 64 -3.50 -16.65 2.21
C TYR A 64 -3.00 -17.75 3.16
N GLU A 65 -3.63 -18.92 3.11
CA GLU A 65 -3.02 -20.15 3.58
C GLU A 65 -1.98 -20.55 2.52
N TRP A 66 -0.74 -20.12 2.76
CA TRP A 66 0.39 -20.44 1.90
C TRP A 66 1.07 -21.74 2.37
N ARG A 67 1.27 -22.67 1.44
CA ARG A 67 2.40 -23.60 1.44
C ARG A 67 2.83 -23.78 -0.02
N GLU A 68 4.01 -23.37 -0.49
CA GLU A 68 5.11 -22.59 0.07
C GLU A 68 5.11 -21.23 -0.64
N SER A 69 4.92 -20.12 0.09
CA SER A 69 5.23 -18.80 -0.47
C SER A 69 6.67 -18.78 -0.96
N PRO A 70 7.02 -17.97 -1.99
CA PRO A 70 8.42 -17.69 -2.24
C PRO A 70 9.09 -17.27 -0.92
N MET A 71 10.31 -17.78 -0.69
CA MET A 71 11.12 -17.46 0.50
C MET A 71 11.17 -15.94 0.75
N ILE A 72 11.16 -15.16 -0.34
CA ILE A 72 11.10 -13.70 -0.32
C ILE A 72 9.66 -13.28 -0.63
N THR A 73 9.01 -12.63 0.33
CA THR A 73 7.61 -12.18 0.21
C THR A 73 7.45 -10.76 -0.34
N GLY A 74 8.56 -10.04 -0.50
CA GLY A 74 8.58 -8.68 -1.03
C GLY A 74 9.87 -7.92 -0.69
N ILE A 75 9.96 -6.68 -1.17
CA ILE A 75 11.01 -5.73 -0.81
C ILE A 75 10.48 -4.86 0.31
N THR A 76 11.11 -4.87 1.49
CA THR A 76 10.68 -4.04 2.63
C THR A 76 11.23 -2.63 2.54
N HIS A 77 12.48 -2.48 2.12
CA HIS A 77 13.12 -1.19 2.04
C HIS A 77 14.18 -1.15 0.96
N TYR A 78 14.50 0.07 0.53
CA TYR A 78 15.69 0.39 -0.24
C TYR A 78 16.55 1.37 0.58
N GLY A 79 17.84 1.12 0.66
CA GLY A 79 18.79 1.98 1.38
C GLY A 79 19.71 2.74 0.44
N ALA A 80 19.85 4.04 0.67
CA ALA A 80 20.77 4.92 -0.04
C ALA A 80 21.63 5.73 0.93
N LYS A 81 22.91 5.85 0.61
CA LYS A 81 23.82 6.76 1.30
C LYS A 81 23.76 8.13 0.63
N VAL A 82 23.69 9.18 1.43
CA VAL A 82 23.49 10.55 0.97
C VAL A 82 24.56 11.48 1.51
N LYS A 83 24.97 12.44 0.69
CA LYS A 83 25.94 13.47 1.04
C LYS A 83 25.29 14.58 1.87
N ASP A 84 24.10 15.04 1.45
CA ASP A 84 23.34 16.07 2.15
C ASP A 84 22.01 15.48 2.64
N LEU A 85 21.97 15.12 3.92
CA LEU A 85 20.80 14.50 4.53
C LEU A 85 19.62 15.46 4.62
N ASP A 86 19.84 16.74 4.92
CA ASP A 86 18.76 17.70 5.08
C ASP A 86 18.09 18.01 3.74
N ARG A 87 18.89 18.18 2.68
CA ARG A 87 18.37 18.35 1.32
C ARG A 87 17.64 17.09 0.83
N THR A 88 18.14 15.91 1.18
CA THR A 88 17.46 14.63 0.92
C THR A 88 16.11 14.57 1.61
N ILE A 89 16.06 14.83 2.92
CA ILE A 89 14.81 14.83 3.71
C ILE A 89 13.80 15.81 3.10
N GLN A 90 14.21 17.02 2.77
CA GLN A 90 13.33 18.02 2.17
C GLN A 90 12.77 17.53 0.83
N PHE A 91 13.59 16.95 -0.04
CA PHE A 91 13.12 16.42 -1.31
C PHE A 91 12.08 15.30 -1.12
N TYR A 92 12.42 14.27 -0.34
CA TYR A 92 11.54 13.11 -0.20
C TYR A 92 10.26 13.45 0.58
N ARG A 93 10.32 14.33 1.58
CA ARG A 93 9.15 14.80 2.34
C ARG A 93 8.32 15.81 1.56
N ASP A 94 8.93 16.86 1.01
CA ASP A 94 8.17 18.00 0.51
C ASP A 94 7.83 17.85 -0.97
N ILE A 95 8.72 17.26 -1.78
CA ILE A 95 8.49 17.06 -3.21
C ILE A 95 7.71 15.77 -3.46
N LEU A 96 8.23 14.64 -2.97
CA LEU A 96 7.61 13.31 -3.15
C LEU A 96 6.54 12.96 -2.12
N GLU A 97 6.38 13.76 -1.06
CA GLU A 97 5.34 13.58 -0.04
C GLU A 97 5.42 12.26 0.73
N PHE A 98 6.63 11.76 0.92
CA PHE A 98 6.84 10.63 1.80
C PHE A 98 6.71 11.06 3.26
N GLU A 99 6.15 10.18 4.08
CA GLU A 99 6.03 10.39 5.52
C GLU A 99 7.30 9.89 6.20
N GLU A 100 7.99 10.75 6.96
CA GLU A 100 9.10 10.30 7.79
C GLU A 100 8.55 9.38 8.90
N ALA A 101 9.05 8.14 8.96
CA ALA A 101 8.55 7.14 9.89
C ALA A 101 9.26 7.19 11.23
N PHE A 102 10.59 7.07 11.23
CA PHE A 102 11.44 7.12 12.42
C PHE A 102 12.91 7.30 12.04
N ARG A 103 13.74 7.61 13.05
CA ARG A 103 15.19 7.75 12.91
C ARG A 103 15.90 6.74 13.82
N LEU A 104 17.04 6.23 13.35
CA LEU A 104 17.93 5.37 14.14
C LEU A 104 19.23 6.11 14.43
N TYR A 105 19.70 5.98 15.67
CA TYR A 105 20.94 6.56 16.17
C TYR A 105 21.89 5.43 16.58
N ASP A 106 23.19 5.68 16.54
CA ASP A 106 24.19 4.76 17.09
C ASP A 106 24.31 4.88 18.63
N ASP A 107 25.20 4.07 19.21
CA ASP A 107 25.39 3.98 20.66
C ASP A 107 25.95 5.30 21.25
N GLU A 108 26.63 6.10 20.42
CA GLU A 108 27.14 7.44 20.75
C GLU A 108 26.10 8.56 20.54
N GLY A 109 24.91 8.22 20.02
CA GLY A 109 23.81 9.16 19.79
C GLY A 109 23.89 9.93 18.47
N ALA A 110 24.81 9.58 17.58
CA ALA A 110 24.87 10.15 16.25
C ALA A 110 23.81 9.53 15.32
N LEU A 111 23.23 10.35 14.44
CA LEU A 111 22.18 9.92 13.52
C LEU A 111 22.75 8.95 12.47
N ARG A 112 22.17 7.76 12.40
CA ARG A 112 22.61 6.67 11.50
C ARG A 112 21.71 6.50 10.29
N ILE A 113 20.39 6.53 10.48
CA ILE A 113 19.42 6.25 9.41
C ILE A 113 18.16 7.08 9.63
N VAL A 114 17.59 7.61 8.54
CA VAL A 114 16.23 8.17 8.51
C VAL A 114 15.35 7.28 7.64
N TYR A 115 14.22 6.82 8.18
CA TYR A 115 13.25 6.00 7.45
C TYR A 115 12.09 6.86 6.94
N PHE A 116 11.71 6.65 5.69
CA PHE A 116 10.49 7.17 5.09
C PHE A 116 9.55 6.04 4.71
N HIS A 117 8.27 6.17 5.06
CA HIS A 117 7.21 5.26 4.62
C HIS A 117 6.69 5.69 3.26
N ILE A 118 6.62 4.74 2.32
CA ILE A 118 6.22 4.97 0.92
C ILE A 118 4.96 4.19 0.53
N GLY A 119 4.16 3.84 1.54
CA GLY A 119 2.93 3.07 1.37
C GLY A 119 3.09 1.57 1.62
N ARG A 120 1.97 0.93 2.02
CA ARG A 120 1.90 -0.50 2.38
C ARG A 120 3.00 -0.85 3.41
N ASN A 121 3.87 -1.81 3.09
CA ASN A 121 4.95 -2.28 3.94
C ASN A 121 6.34 -1.89 3.37
N HIS A 122 6.41 -0.79 2.63
CA HIS A 122 7.61 -0.35 1.94
C HIS A 122 8.19 0.92 2.57
N PHE A 123 9.52 0.98 2.63
CA PHE A 123 10.26 2.10 3.18
C PHE A 123 11.45 2.49 2.30
N VAL A 124 11.99 3.68 2.54
CA VAL A 124 13.29 4.11 2.04
C VAL A 124 14.14 4.54 3.23
N GLU A 125 15.41 4.16 3.20
CA GLU A 125 16.38 4.43 4.25
C GLU A 125 17.47 5.36 3.72
N PHE A 126 17.68 6.48 4.39
CA PHE A 126 18.77 7.40 4.08
C PHE A 126 19.84 7.35 5.15
N PHE A 127 21.05 7.01 4.72
CA PHE A 127 22.24 6.92 5.55
C PHE A 127 23.11 8.16 5.31
N PRO A 128 23.45 8.97 6.33
CA PRO A 128 24.39 10.05 6.14
C PRO A 128 25.82 9.53 5.89
N GLY A 129 26.72 10.46 5.58
CA GLY A 129 28.14 10.20 5.39
C GLY A 129 28.53 9.77 3.98
N GLY A 130 27.74 10.12 2.97
CA GLY A 130 28.23 10.19 1.59
C GLY A 130 29.29 11.30 1.47
N ILE A 131 30.37 11.04 0.74
CA ILE A 131 31.48 11.99 0.56
C ILE A 131 31.71 12.35 -0.91
N GLU A 132 31.55 11.37 -1.79
CA GLU A 132 31.66 11.54 -3.25
C GLU A 132 30.29 11.83 -3.84
N ASP A 133 30.27 12.64 -4.89
CA ASP A 133 29.06 12.84 -5.67
C ASP A 133 28.76 11.55 -6.45
N TYR A 134 27.51 11.10 -6.40
CA TYR A 134 27.09 9.97 -7.22
C TYR A 134 26.95 10.41 -8.68
N GLU A 135 27.56 9.65 -9.58
CA GLU A 135 27.39 9.81 -11.01
C GLU A 135 26.73 8.57 -11.61
N TYR A 136 25.58 8.75 -12.26
CA TYR A 136 24.94 7.67 -13.00
C TYR A 136 25.72 7.38 -14.29
N ILE A 137 26.26 6.18 -14.40
CA ILE A 137 26.94 5.68 -15.59
C ILE A 137 25.96 4.81 -16.38
N PRO A 138 25.46 5.22 -17.57
CA PRO A 138 24.43 4.47 -18.30
C PRO A 138 24.80 3.04 -18.68
N THR A 139 26.09 2.81 -18.91
CA THR A 139 26.67 1.49 -19.25
C THR A 139 27.31 0.81 -18.05
N GLY A 140 27.26 1.42 -16.87
CA GLY A 140 27.83 0.89 -15.64
C GLY A 140 26.96 -0.23 -15.06
N ALA A 141 27.62 -1.21 -14.44
CA ALA A 141 26.91 -2.19 -13.62
C ALA A 141 26.46 -1.54 -12.29
N GLY A 142 25.27 -1.88 -11.81
CA GLY A 142 24.72 -1.37 -10.55
C GLY A 142 23.26 -0.93 -10.64
N THR A 143 22.84 -0.08 -9.72
CA THR A 143 21.49 0.49 -9.68
C THR A 143 21.24 1.38 -10.89
N ASN A 144 20.20 1.08 -11.67
CA ASN A 144 19.84 1.92 -12.80
C ASN A 144 18.95 3.10 -12.40
N HIS A 145 17.93 2.82 -11.58
CA HIS A 145 16.96 3.78 -11.04
C HIS A 145 16.12 3.11 -9.95
N LEU A 146 15.35 3.92 -9.23
CA LEU A 146 14.30 3.47 -8.31
C LEU A 146 12.94 3.92 -8.86
N CYS A 147 11.95 3.04 -8.82
CA CYS A 147 10.62 3.30 -9.36
C CYS A 147 9.56 3.28 -8.26
N TYR A 148 8.72 4.31 -8.21
CA TYR A 148 7.58 4.41 -7.31
C TYR A 148 6.27 4.39 -8.10
N GLU A 149 5.28 3.66 -7.59
CA GLU A 149 3.96 3.59 -8.21
C GLU A 149 3.12 4.82 -7.83
N VAL A 150 2.41 5.40 -8.81
CA VAL A 150 1.44 6.48 -8.62
C VAL A 150 0.10 6.13 -9.26
N ASP A 151 -0.99 6.60 -8.65
CA ASP A 151 -2.35 6.34 -9.15
C ASP A 151 -2.64 7.09 -10.47
N ASP A 152 -2.11 8.31 -10.62
CA ASP A 152 -2.24 9.17 -11.81
C ASP A 152 -0.91 9.89 -12.10
N ALA A 153 -0.26 9.51 -13.20
CA ALA A 153 1.05 10.04 -13.57
C ALA A 153 1.00 11.53 -13.95
N TYR A 154 -0.04 11.99 -14.63
CA TYR A 154 -0.18 13.39 -15.04
C TYR A 154 -0.42 14.29 -13.82
N ALA A 155 -1.34 13.88 -12.93
CA ALA A 155 -1.62 14.63 -11.72
C ALA A 155 -0.40 14.70 -10.79
N ALA A 156 0.34 13.60 -10.64
CA ALA A 156 1.58 13.59 -9.85
C ALA A 156 2.66 14.50 -10.45
N ALA A 157 2.87 14.45 -11.76
CA ALA A 157 3.82 15.30 -12.46
C ALA A 157 3.49 16.79 -12.31
N GLU A 158 2.23 17.20 -12.50
CA GLU A 158 1.80 18.58 -12.28
C GLU A 158 1.99 19.01 -10.82
N ARG A 159 1.68 18.14 -9.87
CA ARG A 159 1.87 18.42 -8.43
C ARG A 159 3.32 18.67 -8.07
N ILE A 160 4.25 17.90 -8.65
CA ILE A 160 5.69 18.08 -8.45
C ILE A 160 6.17 19.40 -9.08
N LYS A 161 5.73 19.69 -10.32
CA LYS A 161 6.05 20.97 -10.98
C LYS A 161 5.51 22.18 -10.22
N ALA A 162 4.32 22.09 -9.65
CA ALA A 162 3.70 23.15 -8.85
C ALA A 162 4.50 23.47 -7.57
N LYS A 163 5.31 22.52 -7.07
CA LYS A 163 6.25 22.72 -5.95
C LYS A 163 7.60 23.30 -6.39
N GLY A 164 7.74 23.62 -7.68
CA GLY A 164 8.96 24.18 -8.25
C GLY A 164 10.07 23.15 -8.52
N TYR A 165 9.76 21.85 -8.48
CA TYR A 165 10.75 20.82 -8.79
C TYR A 165 10.67 20.40 -10.28
N PRO A 166 11.78 20.43 -11.02
CA PRO A 166 11.77 20.09 -12.44
C PRO A 166 11.65 18.58 -12.66
N LEU A 167 10.96 18.20 -13.74
CA LEU A 167 11.02 16.83 -14.23
C LEU A 167 12.29 16.65 -15.07
N HIS A 168 12.95 15.52 -14.91
CA HIS A 168 14.03 15.10 -15.80
C HIS A 168 13.49 14.63 -17.16
N LYS A 169 12.31 14.00 -17.16
CA LYS A 169 11.51 13.68 -18.35
C LYS A 169 10.02 13.81 -18.04
N ASP A 170 9.28 14.41 -18.95
CA ASP A 170 7.82 14.52 -18.88
C ASP A 170 7.12 13.16 -19.00
N VAL A 171 5.82 13.15 -18.70
CA VAL A 171 4.97 11.95 -18.72
C VAL A 171 4.87 11.39 -20.14
N GLU A 172 5.24 10.12 -20.29
CA GLU A 172 5.10 9.37 -21.54
C GLU A 172 4.63 7.93 -21.30
N LYS A 173 4.10 7.28 -22.35
CA LYS A 173 3.78 5.84 -22.30
C LYS A 173 5.03 5.05 -22.65
N GLY A 174 5.56 4.32 -21.67
CA GLY A 174 6.73 3.48 -21.84
C GLY A 174 6.45 2.23 -22.70
N ARG A 175 7.51 1.56 -23.13
CA ARG A 175 7.41 0.33 -23.95
C ARG A 175 6.66 -0.82 -23.27
N SER A 176 6.64 -0.82 -21.93
CA SER A 176 5.90 -1.79 -21.12
C SER A 176 4.40 -1.50 -21.06
N GLY A 177 3.94 -0.37 -21.60
CA GLY A 177 2.55 0.05 -21.62
C GLY A 177 2.10 0.82 -20.37
N CYS A 178 3.00 1.10 -19.41
CA CYS A 178 2.72 2.01 -18.29
C CYS A 178 2.93 3.47 -18.69
N LEU A 179 2.27 4.39 -17.99
CA LEU A 179 2.68 5.80 -18.01
C LEU A 179 3.83 5.99 -17.02
N GLN A 180 4.83 6.79 -17.38
CA GLN A 180 5.98 7.07 -16.54
C GLN A 180 6.49 8.49 -16.74
N PHE A 181 7.12 9.05 -15.70
CA PHE A 181 7.91 10.27 -15.78
C PHE A 181 9.10 10.17 -14.82
N TRP A 182 10.07 11.06 -14.98
CA TRP A 182 11.37 10.91 -14.32
C TRP A 182 11.79 12.17 -13.58
N LEU A 183 12.42 11.99 -12.43
CA LEU A 183 13.13 13.01 -11.67
C LEU A 183 14.59 12.59 -11.46
N LEU A 184 15.42 13.54 -11.08
CA LEU A 184 16.66 13.27 -10.36
C LEU A 184 16.44 13.67 -8.91
N ASP A 185 16.86 12.85 -7.95
CA ASP A 185 16.89 13.26 -6.54
C ASP A 185 18.11 14.18 -6.25
N PRO A 186 18.24 14.71 -5.03
CA PRO A 186 19.34 15.61 -4.68
C PRO A 186 20.75 15.05 -4.89
N GLU A 187 20.88 13.72 -4.84
CA GLU A 187 22.13 12.99 -5.01
C GLU A 187 22.34 12.56 -6.48
N GLY A 188 21.44 12.92 -7.39
CA GLY A 188 21.52 12.56 -8.80
C GLY A 188 20.97 11.16 -9.11
N ASN A 189 20.34 10.48 -8.16
CA ASN A 189 19.68 9.20 -8.42
C ASN A 189 18.50 9.40 -9.37
N ARG A 190 18.36 8.49 -10.32
CA ARG A 190 17.22 8.47 -11.24
C ARG A 190 16.01 7.90 -10.52
N ILE A 191 14.94 8.71 -10.42
CA ILE A 191 13.67 8.32 -9.83
C ILE A 191 12.60 8.26 -10.92
N GLU A 192 12.04 7.08 -11.15
CA GLU A 192 10.87 6.86 -12.01
C GLU A 192 9.61 6.94 -11.16
N LEU A 193 8.59 7.64 -11.63
CA LEU A 193 7.23 7.51 -11.12
C LEU A 193 6.38 6.90 -12.22
N MET A 194 5.72 5.79 -11.91
CA MET A 194 5.02 4.96 -12.88
C MET A 194 3.58 4.71 -12.46
N GLN A 195 2.65 4.88 -13.40
CA GLN A 195 1.27 4.46 -13.24
C GLN A 195 1.04 3.14 -14.00
N LEU A 196 0.66 2.09 -13.28
CA LEU A 196 0.31 0.81 -13.89
C LEU A 196 -1.03 0.93 -14.62
N LEU A 197 -1.01 0.69 -15.93
CA LEU A 197 -2.22 0.57 -16.72
C LEU A 197 -2.68 -0.90 -16.81
N PRO A 198 -3.99 -1.20 -16.90
CA PRO A 198 -4.50 -2.57 -16.97
C PRO A 198 -3.97 -3.39 -18.14
N ASP A 199 -3.66 -2.74 -19.27
CA ASP A 199 -3.11 -3.37 -20.47
C ASP A 199 -1.58 -3.46 -20.49
N SER A 200 -0.90 -2.95 -19.45
CA SER A 200 0.56 -2.98 -19.33
C SER A 200 1.08 -4.41 -19.17
N MET A 201 2.34 -4.62 -19.55
CA MET A 201 3.02 -5.90 -19.44
C MET A 201 3.12 -6.36 -17.98
N GLN A 202 3.34 -5.43 -17.05
CA GLN A 202 3.43 -5.68 -15.61
C GLN A 202 2.06 -6.12 -15.07
N ALA A 203 0.98 -5.42 -15.43
CA ALA A 203 -0.37 -5.79 -14.99
C ALA A 203 -0.76 -7.20 -15.49
N LYS A 204 -0.48 -7.50 -16.76
CA LYS A 204 -0.69 -8.84 -17.34
C LYS A 204 0.14 -9.91 -16.65
N ALA A 205 1.41 -9.62 -16.34
CA ALA A 205 2.28 -10.54 -15.61
C ALA A 205 1.77 -10.80 -14.19
N LEU A 206 1.34 -9.77 -13.46
CA LEU A 206 0.75 -9.90 -12.13
C LEU A 206 -0.51 -10.77 -12.15
N GLN A 207 -1.38 -10.57 -13.15
CA GLN A 207 -2.55 -11.41 -13.33
C GLN A 207 -2.17 -12.88 -13.57
N ALA A 208 -1.26 -13.14 -14.51
CA ALA A 208 -0.82 -14.51 -14.82
C ALA A 208 -0.15 -15.21 -13.62
N ILE A 209 0.64 -14.47 -12.83
CA ILE A 209 1.24 -14.97 -11.59
C ILE A 209 0.15 -15.31 -10.58
N GLN A 210 -0.82 -14.43 -10.38
CA GLN A 210 -1.92 -14.66 -9.46
C GLN A 210 -2.76 -15.89 -9.85
N GLU A 211 -3.05 -16.05 -11.15
CA GLU A 211 -3.75 -17.21 -11.70
C GLU A 211 -2.95 -18.50 -11.49
N LYS A 212 -1.63 -18.48 -11.72
CA LYS A 212 -0.74 -19.62 -11.46
C LYS A 212 -0.82 -20.11 -10.02
N TYR A 213 -0.79 -19.20 -9.05
CA TYR A 213 -0.80 -19.57 -7.63
C TYR A 213 -2.22 -19.88 -7.10
N ASN A 214 -3.27 -19.25 -7.64
CA ASN A 214 -4.66 -19.59 -7.29
C ASN A 214 -5.11 -20.92 -7.91
N GLY A 215 -4.62 -21.28 -9.10
CA GLY A 215 -4.90 -22.57 -9.74
C GLY A 215 -4.25 -23.77 -9.03
N GLN A 216 -3.27 -23.52 -8.14
CA GLN A 216 -2.62 -24.54 -7.33
C GLN A 216 -3.34 -24.83 -6.01
N THR A 217 -4.26 -23.96 -5.57
CA THR A 217 -5.06 -24.17 -4.34
C THR A 217 -6.36 -24.92 -4.60
N GLY A 218 -6.41 -25.76 -5.63
CA GLY A 218 -7.56 -26.62 -5.94
C GLY A 218 -7.76 -27.70 -4.88
N VAL A 219 -8.48 -27.34 -3.81
CA VAL A 219 -9.18 -28.26 -2.90
C VAL A 219 -10.62 -27.79 -2.77
#